data_AF-A0A6A5E234-F1
#
_entry.id   AF-A0A6A5E234-F1
#
_cell.length_a   1.000
_cell.length_b   1.000
_cell.length_c   1.000
_cell.angle_alpha   90.00
_cell.angle_beta   90.00
_cell.angle_gamma   90.00
#
_symmetry.space_group_name_H-M   'P 1'
#
loop_
_entity.id
_entity.type
_entity.pdbx_description
1 polymer ?
#
loop_
_entity_poly.entity_id
_entity_poly.type
_entity_poly.pdbx_seq_one_letter_code
_entity_poly.pdbx_strand_id
1 'polypeptide(L)'
;MVTSLSFTQSHFTSDFKMTRRKFKPCPSCQAPNQLSRKTCSSCFTTISKKPKVMAKKVSLDRKWGERVLKNRNAGRVVDSAYIAVKKLSSLGYVPILFFARKDKASGKWVADVVTHLPPTEDNLKIVATMRKAYHFLLIKEGCRKCSRQQIFKYDSITGTRMNEGQSEVRVKWLPCM
;
A
#
# COMPACT_ATOMS: atom_id res chain seq x y z
N MET A 1 -38.68 37.92 44.13
CA MET A 1 -37.28 37.55 44.41
C MET A 1 -37.01 36.22 43.71
N VAL A 2 -36.20 36.24 42.65
CA VAL A 2 -35.91 35.05 41.82
C VAL A 2 -34.56 34.49 42.28
N THR A 3 -34.56 33.32 42.94
CA THR A 3 -33.35 32.62 43.36
C THR A 3 -32.72 31.89 42.17
N SER A 4 -31.58 32.41 41.72
CA SER A 4 -30.67 31.77 40.77
C SER A 4 -29.97 30.59 41.45
N LEU A 5 -30.21 29.36 40.97
CA LEU A 5 -29.43 28.17 41.33
C LEU A 5 -28.26 28.05 40.37
N SER A 6 -27.06 28.33 40.87
CA SER A 6 -25.80 28.18 40.12
C SER A 6 -25.39 26.70 40.11
N PHE A 7 -25.48 26.05 38.95
CA PHE A 7 -25.01 24.67 38.77
C PHE A 7 -23.51 24.69 38.43
N THR A 8 -22.67 24.28 39.38
CA THR A 8 -21.23 24.13 39.14
C THR A 8 -20.97 22.80 38.41
N GLN A 9 -20.62 22.89 37.14
CA GLN A 9 -20.19 21.75 36.34
C GLN A 9 -18.78 21.34 36.76
N SER A 10 -18.67 20.30 37.60
CA SER A 10 -17.39 19.69 37.94
C SER A 10 -16.79 19.04 36.68
N HIS A 11 -15.77 19.67 36.13
CA HIS A 11 -14.93 19.10 35.08
C HIS A 11 -14.23 17.84 35.63
N PHE A 12 -14.76 16.66 35.31
CA PHE A 12 -14.09 15.39 35.56
C PHE A 12 -13.04 15.18 34.46
N THR A 13 -11.84 15.73 34.64
CA THR A 13 -10.69 15.39 33.80
C THR A 13 -10.25 13.97 34.15
N SER A 14 -10.79 12.99 33.44
CA SER A 14 -10.20 11.65 33.39
C SER A 14 -8.82 11.78 32.75
N ASP A 15 -7.78 11.77 33.58
CA ASP A 15 -6.39 11.64 33.19
C ASP A 15 -6.17 10.25 32.55
N PHE A 16 -6.58 10.11 31.30
CA PHE A 16 -6.09 9.03 30.44
C PHE A 16 -4.60 9.26 30.21
N LYS A 17 -3.76 8.69 31.10
CA LYS A 17 -2.31 8.55 30.88
C LYS A 17 -2.07 7.90 29.51
N MET A 18 -1.79 8.69 28.48
CA MET A 18 -1.30 8.17 27.21
C MET A 18 0.07 7.53 27.47
N THR A 19 0.11 6.19 27.53
CA THR A 19 1.39 5.47 27.59
C THR A 19 2.21 5.84 26.36
N ARG A 20 3.40 6.41 26.56
CA ARG A 20 4.31 6.83 25.49
C ARG A 20 4.48 5.67 24.49
N ARG A 21 4.14 5.93 23.22
CA ARG A 21 4.21 4.91 22.16
C ARG A 21 5.63 4.35 22.09
N LYS A 22 5.77 3.03 22.25
CA LYS A 22 7.07 2.36 22.23
C LYS A 22 7.56 2.16 20.79
N PHE A 23 8.84 2.39 20.55
CA PHE A 23 9.50 2.26 19.25
C PHE A 23 10.57 1.15 19.26
N LYS A 24 10.89 0.62 18.08
CA LYS A 24 12.00 -0.31 17.80
C LYS A 24 12.68 0.06 16.48
N PRO A 25 13.99 -0.19 16.34
CA PRO A 25 14.69 0.05 15.08
C PRO A 25 14.30 -0.99 14.02
N CYS A 26 14.36 -0.58 12.76
CA CYS A 26 14.26 -1.50 11.63
C CYS A 26 15.55 -2.34 11.52
N PRO A 27 15.47 -3.68 11.34
CA PRO A 27 16.67 -4.51 11.17
C PRO A 27 17.44 -4.24 9.87
N SER A 28 16.85 -3.52 8.90
CA SER A 28 17.45 -3.28 7.59
C SER A 28 17.97 -1.85 7.41
N CYS A 29 17.23 -0.83 7.87
CA CYS A 29 17.62 0.57 7.70
C CYS A 29 17.70 1.36 9.01
N GLN A 30 17.56 0.68 10.16
CA GLN A 30 17.59 1.24 11.52
C GLN A 30 16.53 2.31 11.86
N ALA A 31 15.70 2.74 10.91
CA ALA A 31 14.65 3.73 11.14
C ALA A 31 13.71 3.36 12.30
N PRO A 32 13.28 4.35 13.13
CA PRO A 32 12.39 4.10 14.26
C PRO A 32 10.98 3.72 13.79
N ASN A 33 10.45 2.63 14.34
CA ASN A 33 9.13 2.11 14.00
C ASN A 33 8.34 1.78 15.26
N GLN A 34 7.02 1.98 15.23
CA GLN A 34 6.15 1.58 16.35
C GLN A 34 6.26 0.06 16.61
N LEU A 35 6.24 -0.35 17.89
CA LEU A 35 6.39 -1.77 18.27
C LEU A 35 5.36 -2.69 17.59
N SER A 36 4.12 -2.23 17.44
CA SER A 36 3.02 -2.99 16.81
C SER A 36 3.22 -3.19 15.30
N ARG A 37 4.01 -2.32 14.65
CA ARG A 37 4.19 -2.32 13.21
C ARG A 37 4.96 -3.55 12.74
N LYS A 38 4.51 -4.12 11.61
CA LYS A 38 5.07 -5.34 11.00
C LYS A 38 6.00 -5.06 9.83
N THR A 39 5.91 -3.90 9.21
CA THR A 39 6.74 -3.44 8.07
C THR A 39 7.36 -2.08 8.39
N CYS A 40 8.55 -1.81 7.88
CA CYS A 40 9.22 -0.53 8.07
C CYS A 40 8.49 0.60 7.34
N SER A 41 8.32 1.77 7.97
CA SER A 41 7.81 2.97 7.28
C SER A 41 8.71 3.42 6.14
N SER A 42 10.02 3.26 6.31
CA SER A 42 11.02 3.88 5.45
C SER A 42 11.45 2.96 4.31
N CYS A 43 11.77 1.70 4.63
CA CYS A 43 12.27 0.73 3.64
C CYS A 43 11.29 -0.41 3.33
N PHE A 44 10.11 -0.41 3.95
CA PHE A 44 9.06 -1.45 3.78
C PHE A 44 9.47 -2.88 4.18
N THR A 45 10.73 -3.11 4.56
CA THR A 45 11.21 -4.40 5.08
C THR A 45 10.40 -4.85 6.30
N THR A 46 10.09 -6.15 6.36
CA THR A 46 9.38 -6.74 7.50
C THR A 46 10.19 -6.64 8.78
N ILE A 47 9.63 -6.01 9.83
CA ILE A 47 10.31 -5.79 11.12
C ILE A 47 10.07 -6.94 12.11
N SER A 48 8.88 -7.54 12.10
CA SER A 48 8.52 -8.60 13.06
C SER A 48 7.85 -9.75 12.34
N LYS A 49 8.48 -10.92 12.33
CA LYS A 49 7.92 -12.16 11.80
C LYS A 49 7.58 -13.08 12.98
N LYS A 50 6.28 -13.31 13.26
CA LYS A 50 5.88 -14.35 14.22
C LYS A 50 6.31 -15.70 13.63
N PRO A 51 6.99 -16.60 14.38
CA PRO A 51 7.43 -17.91 13.86
C PRO A 51 6.30 -18.71 13.19
N LYS A 52 5.11 -18.71 13.78
CA LYS A 52 3.90 -19.36 13.22
C LYS A 52 3.51 -18.84 11.83
N VAL A 53 3.69 -17.55 11.58
CA VAL A 53 3.38 -16.93 10.26
C VAL A 53 4.44 -17.33 9.23
N MET A 54 5.70 -17.46 9.65
CA MET A 54 6.78 -17.94 8.79
C MET A 54 6.59 -19.41 8.41
N ALA A 55 6.25 -20.27 9.37
CA ALA A 55 5.93 -21.67 9.09
C ALA A 55 4.77 -21.81 8.08
N LYS A 56 3.71 -21.00 8.22
CA LYS A 56 2.62 -20.94 7.24
C LYS A 56 3.06 -20.42 5.87
N LYS A 57 4.00 -19.47 5.81
CA LYS A 57 4.56 -19.00 4.55
C LYS A 57 5.35 -20.11 3.84
N VAL A 58 6.12 -20.90 4.60
CA VAL A 58 6.83 -22.07 4.06
C VAL A 58 5.85 -23.10 3.49
N SER A 59 4.68 -23.28 4.12
CA SER A 59 3.63 -24.16 3.60
C SER A 59 2.89 -23.62 2.36
N LEU A 60 3.06 -22.35 2.00
CA LEU A 60 2.58 -21.80 0.73
C LEU A 60 3.62 -22.08 -0.36
N ASP A 61 3.77 -23.37 -0.69
CA ASP A 61 4.70 -23.81 -1.72
C ASP A 61 4.20 -23.46 -3.13
N ARG A 62 5.11 -23.50 -4.12
CA ARG A 62 4.77 -23.22 -5.52
C ARG A 62 3.72 -24.20 -6.05
N LYS A 63 3.73 -25.45 -5.56
CA LYS A 63 2.81 -26.53 -5.99
C LYS A 63 1.36 -26.24 -5.61
N TRP A 64 1.11 -25.56 -4.50
CA TRP A 64 -0.22 -25.11 -4.10
C TRP A 64 -0.82 -24.19 -5.16
N GLY A 65 -0.05 -23.20 -5.62
CA GLY A 65 -0.49 -22.26 -6.65
C GLY A 65 -0.84 -22.97 -7.97
N GLU A 66 0.02 -23.88 -8.43
CA GLU A 66 -0.22 -24.70 -9.62
C GLU A 66 -1.50 -25.55 -9.47
N ARG A 67 -1.71 -26.15 -8.28
CA ARG A 67 -2.92 -26.94 -7.99
C ARG A 67 -4.18 -26.08 -7.96
N VAL A 68 -4.14 -24.89 -7.36
CA VAL A 68 -5.28 -23.95 -7.34
C VAL A 68 -5.68 -23.56 -8.75
N LEU A 69 -4.70 -23.30 -9.62
CA LEU A 69 -4.93 -22.99 -11.02
C LEU A 69 -5.51 -24.21 -11.77
N LYS A 70 -4.92 -25.40 -11.59
CA LYS A 70 -5.39 -26.66 -12.19
C LYS A 70 -6.85 -26.95 -11.82
N ASN A 71 -7.20 -26.78 -10.54
CA ASN A 71 -8.53 -27.05 -10.03
C ASN A 71 -9.51 -25.87 -10.25
N ARG A 72 -9.11 -24.83 -11.00
CA ARG A 72 -9.92 -23.63 -11.30
C ARG A 72 -10.44 -22.91 -10.04
N ASN A 73 -9.72 -23.02 -8.93
CA ASN A 73 -10.09 -22.42 -7.64
C ASN A 73 -9.60 -20.97 -7.48
N ALA A 74 -8.93 -20.40 -8.48
CA ALA A 74 -8.37 -19.05 -8.41
C ALA A 74 -9.43 -17.98 -8.12
N GLY A 75 -10.62 -18.07 -8.72
CA GLY A 75 -11.73 -17.14 -8.44
C GLY A 75 -12.12 -17.13 -6.96
N ARG A 76 -12.32 -18.31 -6.36
CA ARG A 76 -12.63 -18.45 -4.93
C ARG A 76 -11.56 -17.84 -4.01
N VAL A 77 -10.28 -17.92 -4.42
CA VAL A 77 -9.18 -17.29 -3.68
C VAL A 77 -9.27 -15.76 -3.75
N VAL A 78 -9.60 -15.22 -4.92
CA VAL A 78 -9.83 -13.77 -5.09
C VAL A 78 -11.04 -13.31 -4.26
N ASP A 79 -12.15 -14.05 -4.28
CA ASP A 79 -13.34 -13.75 -3.46
C ASP A 79 -13.00 -13.77 -1.96
N SER A 80 -12.19 -14.74 -1.54
CA SER A 80 -11.71 -14.83 -0.15
C SER A 80 -10.86 -13.60 0.23
N ALA A 81 -10.04 -13.10 -0.69
CA ALA A 81 -9.28 -11.87 -0.48
C ALA A 81 -10.20 -10.65 -0.36
N TYR A 82 -11.27 -10.57 -1.17
CA TYR A 82 -12.29 -9.53 -1.06
C TYR A 82 -12.95 -9.53 0.32
N ILE A 83 -13.37 -10.70 0.81
CA ILE A 83 -13.94 -10.86 2.15
C ILE A 83 -12.94 -10.42 3.23
N ALA A 84 -11.66 -10.76 3.08
CA ALA A 84 -10.63 -10.36 4.05
C ALA A 84 -10.47 -8.83 4.14
N VAL A 85 -10.52 -8.11 3.02
CA VAL A 85 -10.50 -6.64 3.00
C VAL A 85 -11.69 -6.08 3.76
N LYS A 86 -12.89 -6.63 3.58
CA LYS A 86 -14.09 -6.20 4.32
C LYS A 86 -14.00 -6.51 5.81
N LYS A 87 -13.52 -7.69 6.21
CA LYS A 87 -13.29 -8.05 7.62
C LYS A 87 -12.33 -7.09 8.31
N LEU A 88 -11.22 -6.75 7.65
CA LEU A 88 -10.25 -5.78 8.18
C LEU A 88 -10.88 -4.38 8.33
N SER A 89 -11.74 -3.98 7.39
CA SER A 89 -12.51 -2.74 7.49
C SER A 89 -13.43 -2.71 8.71
N SER A 90 -14.15 -3.81 8.99
CA SER A 90 -14.98 -3.92 10.20
C SER A 90 -14.19 -3.84 11.51
N LEU A 91 -12.89 -4.09 11.49
CA LEU A 91 -11.99 -3.92 12.63
C LEU A 91 -11.41 -2.48 12.74
N GLY A 92 -11.88 -1.55 11.92
CA GLY A 92 -11.42 -0.16 11.90
C GLY A 92 -10.13 0.08 11.10
N TYR A 93 -9.66 -0.92 10.34
CA TYR A 93 -8.55 -0.69 9.40
C TYR A 93 -9.07 -0.12 8.08
N VAL A 94 -8.19 0.55 7.32
CA VAL A 94 -8.51 1.05 5.99
C VAL A 94 -7.68 0.31 4.92
N PRO A 95 -7.96 -0.99 4.66
CA PRO A 95 -7.17 -1.80 3.72
C PRO A 95 -7.47 -1.46 2.26
N ILE A 96 -6.41 -1.42 1.45
CA ILE A 96 -6.46 -1.42 -0.01
C ILE A 96 -5.55 -2.54 -0.51
N LEU A 97 -6.10 -3.48 -1.29
CA LEU A 97 -5.36 -4.60 -1.86
C LEU A 97 -5.15 -4.35 -3.35
N PHE A 98 -3.89 -4.29 -3.76
CA PHE A 98 -3.47 -4.29 -5.16
C PHE A 98 -2.97 -5.68 -5.52
N PHE A 99 -3.42 -6.23 -6.65
CA PHE A 99 -2.90 -7.48 -7.20
C PHE A 99 -2.94 -7.44 -8.72
N ALA A 100 -2.20 -8.33 -9.36
CA ALA A 100 -2.19 -8.40 -10.81
C ALA A 100 -2.10 -9.83 -11.32
N ARG A 101 -2.60 -10.01 -12.54
CA ARG A 101 -2.48 -11.26 -13.30
C ARG A 101 -2.01 -10.96 -14.71
N LYS A 102 -1.33 -11.92 -15.31
CA LYS A 102 -1.00 -11.86 -16.73
C LYS A 102 -2.23 -12.27 -17.52
N ASP A 103 -2.71 -11.38 -18.37
CA ASP A 103 -3.79 -11.69 -19.29
C ASP A 103 -3.34 -12.74 -20.30
N LYS A 104 -4.19 -13.74 -20.54
CA LYS A 104 -3.82 -14.89 -21.38
C LYS A 104 -3.82 -14.56 -22.87
N ALA A 105 -4.74 -13.70 -23.30
CA ALA A 105 -4.90 -13.34 -24.71
C ALA A 105 -3.82 -12.34 -25.16
N SER A 106 -3.62 -11.28 -24.37
CA SER A 106 -2.69 -10.21 -24.71
C SER A 106 -1.28 -10.40 -24.14
N GLY A 107 -1.10 -11.31 -23.17
CA GLY A 107 0.16 -11.47 -22.45
C GLY A 107 0.55 -10.28 -21.55
N LYS A 108 -0.29 -9.25 -21.45
CA LYS A 108 -0.03 -8.03 -20.68
C LYS A 108 -0.40 -8.24 -19.21
N TRP A 109 0.26 -7.52 -18.31
CA TRP A 109 -0.15 -7.45 -16.91
C TRP A 109 -1.41 -6.60 -16.76
N VAL A 110 -2.41 -7.15 -16.08
CA VAL A 110 -3.64 -6.45 -15.68
C VAL A 110 -3.62 -6.32 -14.16
N ALA A 111 -3.64 -5.08 -13.68
CA ALA A 111 -3.70 -4.76 -12.26
C ALA A 111 -5.15 -4.55 -11.83
N ASP A 112 -5.54 -5.15 -10.70
CA ASP A 112 -6.84 -5.01 -10.06
C ASP A 112 -6.67 -4.45 -8.64
N VAL A 113 -7.73 -3.81 -8.14
CA VAL A 113 -7.77 -3.20 -6.81
C VAL A 113 -9.03 -3.63 -6.08
N VAL A 114 -8.88 -4.05 -4.83
CA VAL A 114 -10.00 -4.31 -3.93
C VAL A 114 -9.88 -3.40 -2.72
N THR A 115 -10.95 -2.63 -2.47
CA THR A 115 -11.04 -1.67 -1.38
C THR A 115 -12.45 -1.63 -0.81
N HIS A 116 -12.58 -1.09 0.41
CA HIS A 116 -13.86 -0.80 1.06
C HIS A 116 -14.23 0.68 0.99
N LEU A 117 -13.35 1.53 0.43
CA LEU A 117 -13.59 2.96 0.31
C LEU A 117 -14.82 3.24 -0.56
N PRO A 118 -15.70 4.18 -0.17
CA PRO A 118 -16.83 4.57 -0.99
C PRO A 118 -16.33 5.24 -2.28
N PRO A 119 -16.99 4.99 -3.42
CA PRO A 119 -16.63 5.58 -4.70
C PRO A 119 -17.05 7.05 -4.75
N THR A 120 -16.27 7.92 -4.11
CA THR A 120 -16.37 9.39 -4.28
C THR A 120 -15.39 9.84 -5.37
N GLU A 121 -15.63 11.01 -5.97
CA GLU A 121 -14.78 11.51 -7.06
C GLU A 121 -13.30 11.59 -6.67
N ASP A 122 -13.00 12.09 -5.47
CA ASP A 122 -11.62 12.22 -4.98
C ASP A 122 -10.98 10.87 -4.67
N ASN A 123 -11.69 9.97 -3.99
CA ASN A 123 -11.18 8.64 -3.66
C ASN A 123 -10.90 7.84 -4.93
N LEU A 124 -11.76 7.96 -5.95
CA LEU A 124 -11.58 7.29 -7.24
C LEU A 124 -10.33 7.80 -7.96
N LYS A 125 -10.09 9.12 -7.97
CA LYS A 125 -8.88 9.72 -8.57
C LYS A 125 -7.61 9.20 -7.87
N ILE A 126 -7.60 9.14 -6.54
CA ILE A 126 -6.45 8.65 -5.77
C ILE A 126 -6.21 7.16 -6.05
N VAL A 127 -7.25 6.31 -5.95
CA VAL A 127 -7.12 4.87 -6.17
C VAL A 127 -6.73 4.57 -7.62
N ALA A 128 -7.25 5.30 -8.60
CA ALA A 128 -6.84 5.19 -10.00
C ALA A 128 -5.35 5.52 -10.18
N THR A 129 -4.86 6.56 -9.49
CA THR A 129 -3.45 6.95 -9.53
C THR A 129 -2.56 5.87 -8.90
N MET A 130 -2.95 5.33 -7.75
CA MET A 130 -2.24 4.21 -7.12
C MET A 130 -2.23 2.95 -7.99
N ARG A 131 -3.35 2.63 -8.66
CA ARG A 131 -3.43 1.50 -9.61
C ARG A 131 -2.45 1.68 -10.76
N LYS A 132 -2.34 2.90 -11.32
CA LYS A 132 -1.35 3.23 -12.37
C LYS A 132 0.08 3.07 -11.86
N ALA A 133 0.39 3.55 -10.65
CA ALA A 133 1.71 3.38 -10.05
C ALA A 133 2.06 1.89 -9.82
N TYR A 134 1.12 1.10 -9.33
CA TYR A 134 1.30 -0.34 -9.18
C TYR A 134 1.51 -1.02 -10.53
N HIS A 135 0.74 -0.64 -11.56
CA HIS A 135 0.92 -1.15 -12.93
C HIS A 135 2.30 -0.84 -13.50
N PHE A 136 2.82 0.37 -13.26
CA PHE A 136 4.18 0.76 -13.64
C PHE A 136 5.25 -0.15 -12.99
N LEU A 137 5.09 -0.50 -11.71
CA LEU A 137 6.00 -1.44 -11.04
C LEU A 137 6.00 -2.82 -11.71
N LEU A 138 4.85 -3.32 -12.14
CA LEU A 138 4.74 -4.61 -12.83
C LEU A 138 5.46 -4.62 -14.17
N ILE A 139 5.43 -3.51 -14.91
CA ILE A 139 6.16 -3.36 -16.17
C ILE A 139 7.67 -3.28 -15.90
N LYS A 140 8.08 -2.58 -14.84
CA LYS A 140 9.50 -2.41 -14.48
C LYS A 140 10.17 -3.72 -14.05
N GLU A 141 9.45 -4.59 -13.32
CA GLU A 141 9.91 -5.97 -13.02
C GLU A 141 10.05 -6.83 -14.29
N GLY A 142 9.50 -6.41 -15.43
CA GLY A 142 9.66 -7.04 -16.74
C GLY A 142 10.73 -6.41 -17.66
N CYS A 143 11.05 -5.12 -17.52
CA CYS A 143 12.02 -4.43 -18.39
C CYS A 143 13.42 -4.38 -17.72
N ARG A 144 14.26 -5.39 -18.00
CA ARG A 144 15.67 -5.43 -17.53
C ARG A 144 16.46 -4.16 -17.88
N LYS A 145 16.15 -3.51 -19.01
CA LYS A 145 16.82 -2.26 -19.47
C LYS A 145 16.60 -1.09 -18.52
N CYS A 146 15.37 -0.83 -18.07
CA CYS A 146 15.06 0.32 -17.21
C CYS A 146 15.57 0.18 -15.77
N SER A 147 15.83 -1.04 -15.30
CA SER A 147 16.39 -1.25 -13.95
C SER A 147 17.86 -0.81 -13.82
N ARG A 148 18.59 -0.68 -14.94
CA ARG A 148 20.03 -0.36 -14.98
C ARG A 148 20.34 1.00 -15.63
N GLN A 149 19.33 1.77 -16.00
CA GLN A 149 19.53 3.06 -16.66
C GLN A 149 19.94 4.12 -15.63
N GLN A 150 21.11 4.70 -15.82
CA GLN A 150 21.54 5.93 -15.14
C GLN A 150 21.02 7.19 -15.87
N ILE A 151 20.65 7.04 -17.14
CA ILE A 151 20.11 8.11 -18.00
C ILE A 151 18.77 7.65 -18.56
N PHE A 152 17.72 8.41 -18.27
CA PHE A 152 16.37 8.14 -18.75
C PHE A 152 16.13 8.89 -20.07
N LYS A 153 15.83 8.15 -21.15
CA LYS A 153 15.46 8.76 -22.43
C LYS A 153 14.07 9.40 -22.32
N TYR A 154 13.94 10.62 -22.80
CA TYR A 154 12.68 11.33 -22.91
C TYR A 154 12.43 11.76 -24.36
N ASP A 155 11.15 11.95 -24.70
CA ASP A 155 10.66 12.34 -26.03
C ASP A 155 10.85 13.85 -26.20
N SER A 156 10.26 14.62 -25.28
CA SER A 156 10.34 16.08 -25.28
C SER A 156 10.22 16.66 -23.87
N ILE A 157 10.77 17.86 -23.70
CA ILE A 157 10.53 18.68 -22.49
C ILE A 157 9.18 19.36 -22.67
N THR A 158 8.30 19.16 -21.70
CA THR A 158 6.93 19.70 -21.67
C THR A 158 6.79 20.93 -20.78
N GLY A 159 7.82 21.25 -20.00
CA GLY A 159 7.88 22.47 -19.22
C GLY A 159 9.16 22.57 -18.41
N THR A 160 9.52 23.79 -18.06
CA THR A 160 10.69 24.14 -17.26
C THR A 160 10.23 25.02 -16.11
N ARG A 161 10.80 24.84 -14.92
CA ARG A 161 10.62 25.76 -13.79
C ARG A 161 11.92 25.93 -13.04
N MET A 162 12.10 27.09 -12.42
CA MET A 162 13.16 27.30 -11.44
C MET A 162 12.60 27.08 -10.04
N ASN A 163 13.33 26.33 -9.23
CA ASN A 163 13.01 26.08 -7.83
C ASN A 163 14.29 26.16 -7.02
N GLU A 164 14.37 27.12 -6.09
CA GLU A 164 15.54 27.33 -5.22
C GLU A 164 16.89 27.37 -5.98
N GLY A 165 16.91 28.04 -7.13
CA GLY A 165 18.11 28.15 -7.97
C GLY A 165 18.44 26.91 -8.82
N GLN A 166 17.66 25.83 -8.70
CA GLN A 166 17.77 24.63 -9.51
C GLN A 166 16.77 24.66 -10.67
N SER A 167 17.22 24.28 -11.87
CA SER A 167 16.34 24.11 -13.02
C SER A 167 15.70 22.72 -12.97
N GLU A 168 14.37 22.71 -12.86
CA GLU A 168 13.57 21.49 -12.94
C GLU A 168 12.86 21.42 -14.29
N VAL A 169 12.97 20.28 -14.97
CA VAL A 169 12.29 20.00 -16.24
C VAL A 169 11.22 18.95 -16.07
N ARG A 170 10.02 19.22 -16.60
CA ARG A 170 8.98 18.20 -16.83
C ARG A 170 9.19 17.61 -18.20
N VAL A 171 9.38 16.30 -18.27
CA VAL A 171 9.62 15.59 -19.53
C VAL A 171 8.50 14.61 -19.85
N LYS A 172 8.22 14.43 -21.14
CA LYS A 172 7.40 13.34 -21.67
C LYS A 172 8.31 12.13 -21.86
N TRP A 173 8.09 11.08 -21.08
CA TRP A 173 8.94 9.89 -21.12
C TRP A 173 8.71 9.05 -22.38
N LEU A 174 9.80 8.57 -22.98
CA LEU A 174 9.70 7.52 -23.99
C LEU A 174 9.39 6.18 -23.29
N PRO A 175 8.41 5.40 -23.78
CA PRO A 175 8.15 4.07 -23.23
C PRO A 175 9.38 3.16 -23.38
N CYS A 176 9.63 2.28 -22.39
CA CYS A 176 10.63 1.22 -22.52
C CYS A 176 10.27 0.32 -23.71
N MET A 177 11.10 0.30 -24.75
CA MET A 177 11.09 -0.73 -25.81
C MET A 177 12.01 -1.90 -25.46
#